data_AF-A0AAU3E2H2-F1
#
_entry.id   AF-A0AAU3E2H2-F1
#
_cell.length_a   1.000
_cell.length_b   1.000
_cell.length_c   1.000
_cell.angle_alpha   90.00
_cell.angle_beta   90.00
_cell.angle_gamma   90.00
#
_symmetry.space_group_name_H-M   'P 1'
#
loop_
_entity.id
_entity.type
_entity.pdbx_description
1 polymer ?
#
loop_
_entity_poly.entity_id
_entity_poly.type
_entity_poly.pdbx_seq_one_letter_code
_entity_poly.pdbx_strand_id
1 'polypeptide(L)'
;MRDEGQTGIEVTEDGKVSFPAAGVQQPGAGGDPGSDAYGQAEKACNAKVPGYQQTRAEDQREYIEKIRAFVKCARENGFPNTPDPDPTTGVLVIRTAEQVNELDRWDKAFELCGKLAEPYSPGYTTQLDGQ
;
A
#
# COMPACT_ATOMS: atom_id res chain seq x y z
N MET A 1 22.54 2.94 -3.63
CA MET A 1 22.14 2.05 -2.53
C MET A 1 23.36 1.54 -1.76
N ARG A 2 24.21 0.64 -2.28
CA ARG A 2 25.43 0.21 -1.55
C ARG A 2 26.43 1.33 -1.28
N ASP A 3 26.68 2.18 -2.28
CA ASP A 3 27.54 3.37 -2.13
C ASP A 3 26.94 4.45 -1.22
N GLU A 4 25.67 4.30 -0.84
CA GLU A 4 24.93 5.16 0.08
C GLU A 4 24.76 4.50 1.45
N GLY A 5 25.52 3.43 1.73
CA GLY A 5 25.53 2.76 3.04
C GLY A 5 24.46 1.70 3.24
N GLN A 6 23.60 1.41 2.24
CA GLN A 6 22.69 0.26 2.32
C GLN A 6 23.43 -1.05 2.01
N THR A 7 23.98 -1.66 3.06
CA THR A 7 24.75 -2.91 2.98
C THR A 7 23.92 -4.17 3.19
N GLY A 8 22.69 -4.05 3.70
CA GLY A 8 21.78 -5.18 3.91
C GLY A 8 21.15 -5.77 2.64
N ILE A 9 21.46 -5.22 1.46
CA ILE A 9 20.98 -5.74 0.18
C ILE A 9 22.15 -6.44 -0.49
N GLU A 10 22.10 -7.76 -0.60
CA GLU A 10 23.15 -8.59 -1.18
C GLU A 10 22.74 -9.07 -2.57
N VAL A 11 23.70 -9.24 -3.47
CA VAL A 11 23.47 -9.91 -4.76
C VAL A 11 24.13 -11.26 -4.60
N THR A 12 23.34 -12.33 -4.66
CA THR A 12 23.81 -13.71 -4.56
C THR A 12 24.59 -14.09 -5.81
N GLU A 13 25.40 -15.16 -5.74
CA GLU A 13 26.22 -15.61 -6.86
C GLU A 13 25.41 -15.94 -8.14
N ASP A 14 24.14 -16.33 -7.99
CA ASP A 14 23.21 -16.58 -9.09
C ASP A 14 22.54 -15.29 -9.63
N GLY A 15 23.02 -14.12 -9.19
CA GLY A 15 22.56 -12.81 -9.66
C GLY A 15 21.22 -12.36 -9.06
N LYS A 16 20.69 -13.07 -8.06
CA LYS A 16 19.47 -12.66 -7.36
C LYS A 16 19.79 -11.62 -6.29
N VAL A 17 18.80 -10.83 -5.92
CA VAL A 17 18.91 -9.88 -4.82
C VAL A 17 18.34 -10.52 -3.56
N SER A 18 19.16 -10.57 -2.50
CA SER A 18 18.80 -11.06 -1.17
C SER A 18 18.66 -9.89 -0.20
N PHE A 19 17.65 -9.97 0.67
CA PHE A 19 17.36 -8.99 1.71
C PHE A 19 17.18 -9.73 3.05
N PRO A 20 17.59 -9.15 4.20
CA PRO A 20 17.38 -9.77 5.49
C PRO A 20 15.89 -9.96 5.75
N ALA A 21 15.53 -11.09 6.38
CA ALA A 21 14.15 -11.46 6.68
C ALA A 21 13.45 -10.51 7.69
N ALA A 22 14.20 -9.61 8.32
CA ALA A 22 13.64 -8.49 9.08
C ALA A 22 12.96 -7.54 8.08
N GLY A 23 11.68 -7.77 7.82
CA GLY A 23 10.91 -7.01 6.84
C GLY A 23 10.93 -5.50 7.08
N VAL A 24 10.56 -4.76 6.04
CA VAL A 24 10.51 -3.30 6.02
C VAL A 24 9.51 -2.67 7.01
N GLN A 25 8.70 -3.45 7.73
CA GLN A 25 7.72 -2.96 8.69
C GLN A 25 8.13 -3.08 10.18
N GLN A 26 9.35 -3.52 10.49
CA GLN A 26 9.79 -3.53 11.89
C GLN A 26 10.03 -2.09 12.40
N PRO A 27 9.52 -1.70 13.59
CA PRO A 27 9.78 -0.39 14.18
C PRO A 27 11.28 -0.11 14.28
N GLY A 28 11.73 1.02 13.75
CA GLY A 28 13.15 1.40 13.71
C GLY A 28 13.99 0.73 12.61
N ALA A 29 13.44 -0.19 11.82
CA ALA A 29 14.11 -0.69 10.61
C ALA A 29 14.05 0.35 9.48
N GLY A 30 14.94 0.25 8.50
CA GLY A 30 15.04 1.23 7.41
C GLY A 30 13.81 1.38 6.51
N GLY A 31 12.85 0.45 6.59
CA GLY A 31 11.57 0.55 5.90
C GLY A 31 10.44 1.17 6.72
N ASP A 32 10.63 1.35 8.03
CA ASP A 32 9.65 2.00 8.91
C ASP A 32 9.58 3.49 8.58
N PRO A 33 8.43 4.01 8.10
CA PRO A 33 8.28 5.43 7.77
C PRO A 33 8.57 6.37 8.95
N GLY A 34 8.51 5.88 10.19
CA GLY A 34 8.83 6.62 11.40
C GLY A 34 10.30 6.57 11.84
N SER A 35 11.16 5.84 11.12
CA SER A 35 12.57 5.66 11.49
C SER A 35 13.48 6.78 10.93
N ASP A 36 14.56 7.09 11.67
CA ASP A 36 15.60 8.02 11.20
C ASP A 36 16.25 7.54 9.88
N ALA A 37 16.39 6.22 9.73
CA ALA A 37 16.94 5.60 8.53
C ALA A 37 16.04 5.86 7.30
N TYR A 38 14.72 5.78 7.46
CA TYR A 38 13.77 6.13 6.41
C TYR A 38 13.83 7.61 6.05
N GLY A 39 13.85 8.50 7.06
CA GLY A 39 13.96 9.94 6.82
C GLY A 39 15.23 10.34 6.08
N GLN A 40 16.37 9.69 6.37
CA GLN A 40 17.61 9.90 5.64
C GLN A 40 17.53 9.40 4.19
N ALA A 41 16.94 8.22 3.97
CA ALA A 41 16.75 7.67 2.64
C ALA A 41 15.82 8.55 1.79
N GLU A 42 14.72 9.05 2.36
CA GLU A 42 13.80 9.96 1.69
C GLU A 42 14.49 11.27 1.30
N LYS A 43 15.29 11.85 2.20
CA LYS A 43 16.05 13.07 1.92
C LYS A 43 17.06 12.86 0.77
N ALA A 44 17.78 11.73 0.78
CA ALA A 44 18.73 11.39 -0.28
C ALA A 44 18.02 11.19 -1.63
N CYS A 45 16.87 10.51 -1.63
CA CYS A 45 16.05 10.31 -2.81
C CYS A 45 15.54 11.66 -3.39
N ASN A 46 14.99 12.52 -2.52
CA ASN A 46 14.46 13.83 -2.91
C ASN A 46 15.53 14.74 -3.54
N ALA A 47 16.78 14.64 -3.09
CA ALA A 47 17.89 15.39 -3.68
C ALA A 47 18.21 14.95 -5.12
N LYS A 48 17.93 13.69 -5.46
CA LYS A 48 18.22 13.10 -6.77
C LYS A 48 17.05 13.15 -7.74
N VAL A 49 15.82 13.26 -7.23
CA VAL A 49 14.59 13.31 -8.04
C VAL A 49 13.77 14.54 -7.68
N PRO A 50 14.13 15.73 -8.20
CA PRO A 50 13.31 16.93 -8.05
C PRO A 50 11.90 16.69 -8.59
N GLY A 51 10.86 17.04 -7.82
CA GLY A 51 9.46 16.82 -8.21
C GLY A 51 8.82 15.53 -7.67
N TYR A 52 9.61 14.61 -7.09
CA TYR A 52 9.08 13.34 -6.57
C TYR A 52 8.02 13.54 -5.47
N GLN A 53 8.26 14.45 -4.53
CA GLN A 53 7.33 14.69 -3.41
C GLN A 53 5.99 15.27 -3.88
N GLN A 54 6.00 16.11 -4.91
CA GLN A 54 4.79 16.66 -5.53
C GLN A 54 3.99 15.55 -6.21
N THR A 55 4.67 14.71 -7.00
CA THR A 55 4.05 13.56 -7.67
C THR A 55 3.47 12.58 -6.65
N ARG A 56 4.23 12.24 -5.60
CA ARG A 56 3.75 11.38 -4.51
C ARG A 56 2.53 11.96 -3.80
N ALA A 57 2.50 13.27 -3.56
CA ALA A 57 1.35 13.93 -2.94
C ALA A 57 0.13 13.96 -3.87
N GLU A 58 0.33 14.08 -5.19
CA GLU A 58 -0.72 13.95 -6.20
C GLU A 58 -1.28 12.54 -6.23
N ASP A 59 -0.42 11.52 -6.33
CA ASP A 59 -0.78 10.10 -6.28
C ASP A 59 -1.56 9.78 -5.00
N GLN A 60 -1.15 10.34 -3.86
CA GLN A 60 -1.83 10.13 -2.59
C GLN A 60 -3.24 10.75 -2.57
N ARG A 61 -3.43 11.94 -3.15
CA ARG A 61 -4.76 12.54 -3.26
C ARG A 61 -5.66 11.75 -4.19
N GLU A 62 -5.13 11.31 -5.34
CA GLU A 62 -5.87 10.45 -6.27
C GLU A 62 -6.27 9.14 -5.60
N TYR A 63 -5.36 8.52 -4.86
CA TYR A 63 -5.63 7.31 -4.09
C TYR A 63 -6.79 7.51 -3.10
N ILE A 64 -6.76 8.57 -2.30
CA ILE A 64 -7.81 8.85 -1.31
C ILE A 64 -9.18 8.97 -1.98
N GLU A 65 -9.28 9.68 -3.10
CA GLU A 65 -10.54 9.86 -3.80
C GLU A 65 -11.07 8.55 -4.41
N LYS A 66 -10.18 7.72 -4.97
CA LYS A 66 -10.52 6.39 -5.46
C LYS A 66 -11.06 5.47 -4.37
N ILE A 67 -10.44 5.47 -3.20
CA ILE A 67 -10.91 4.68 -2.06
C ILE A 67 -12.25 5.21 -1.52
N ARG A 68 -12.46 6.54 -1.47
CA ARG A 68 -13.78 7.10 -1.13
C ARG A 68 -14.86 6.63 -2.10
N ALA A 69 -14.56 6.59 -3.40
CA ALA A 69 -15.48 6.11 -4.42
C ALA A 69 -15.81 4.62 -4.24
N PHE A 70 -14.81 3.78 -3.97
CA PHE A 70 -14.99 2.37 -3.64
C PHE A 70 -15.91 2.19 -2.42
N VAL A 71 -15.66 2.91 -1.33
CA VAL A 71 -16.46 2.82 -0.09
C VAL A 71 -17.91 3.23 -0.35
N LYS A 72 -18.13 4.31 -1.11
CA LYS A 72 -19.48 4.74 -1.49
C LYS A 72 -20.20 3.65 -2.27
N CYS A 73 -19.56 3.09 -3.30
CA CYS A 73 -20.12 1.99 -4.09
C CYS A 73 -20.44 0.78 -3.22
N ALA A 74 -19.56 0.42 -2.29
CA ALA A 74 -19.78 -0.71 -1.39
C ALA A 74 -21.03 -0.49 -0.52
N ARG A 75 -21.21 0.71 0.04
CA ARG A 75 -22.41 1.04 0.84
C ARG A 75 -23.69 0.94 0.03
N GLU A 76 -23.67 1.40 -1.22
CA GLU A 76 -24.80 1.32 -2.15
C GLU A 76 -25.13 -0.13 -2.56
N ASN A 77 -24.14 -1.05 -2.51
CA ASN A 77 -24.25 -2.44 -2.97
C ASN A 77 -24.36 -3.48 -1.84
N GLY A 78 -24.86 -3.08 -0.67
CA GLY A 78 -25.17 -4.01 0.43
C GLY A 78 -24.11 -4.09 1.53
N PHE A 79 -23.15 -3.16 1.53
CA PHE A 79 -22.12 -3.04 2.58
C PHE A 79 -22.24 -1.68 3.32
N PRO A 80 -23.39 -1.35 3.93
CA PRO A 80 -23.67 0.00 4.46
C PRO A 80 -22.72 0.44 5.59
N ASN A 81 -22.10 -0.52 6.28
CA ASN A 81 -21.23 -0.27 7.43
C ASN A 81 -19.73 -0.22 7.08
N THR A 82 -19.39 -0.19 5.79
CA THR A 82 -18.00 0.00 5.36
C THR A 82 -17.47 1.33 5.92
N PRO A 83 -16.34 1.34 6.66
CA PRO A 83 -15.81 2.58 7.24
C PRO A 83 -15.29 3.52 6.16
N ASP A 84 -15.24 4.82 6.47
CA ASP A 84 -14.52 5.77 5.62
C ASP A 84 -13.00 5.53 5.73
N PRO A 85 -12.24 5.80 4.65
CA PRO A 85 -10.80 5.79 4.73
C PRO A 85 -10.29 6.96 5.57
N ASP A 86 -9.09 6.81 6.12
CA ASP A 86 -8.37 7.91 6.71
C ASP A 86 -8.21 9.06 5.70
N PRO A 87 -8.55 10.31 6.06
CA PRO A 87 -8.60 11.42 5.10
C PRO A 87 -7.23 11.89 4.62
N THR A 88 -6.13 11.46 5.27
CA THR A 88 -4.76 11.86 4.94
C THR A 88 -4.02 10.76 4.19
N THR A 89 -4.29 9.50 4.54
CA THR A 89 -3.55 8.35 4.04
C THR A 89 -4.35 7.49 3.08
N GLY A 90 -5.68 7.60 3.07
CA GLY A 90 -6.57 6.75 2.28
C GLY A 90 -6.72 5.33 2.85
N VAL A 91 -6.13 5.04 4.01
CA VAL A 91 -6.14 3.71 4.62
C VAL A 91 -7.53 3.37 5.16
N LEU A 92 -8.07 2.25 4.71
CA LEU A 92 -9.25 1.62 5.28
C LEU A 92 -8.84 0.76 6.48
N VAL A 93 -9.29 1.12 7.67
CA VAL A 93 -9.02 0.34 8.88
C VAL A 93 -10.25 -0.50 9.23
N ILE A 94 -10.12 -1.82 9.05
CA ILE A 94 -11.09 -2.80 9.51
C ILE A 94 -10.75 -3.18 10.95
N ARG A 95 -11.61 -2.85 11.91
CA ARG A 95 -11.26 -2.84 13.35
C ARG A 95 -11.82 -4.00 14.14
N THR A 96 -12.78 -4.74 13.61
CA THR A 96 -13.39 -5.85 14.36
C THR A 96 -13.21 -7.16 13.61
N ALA A 97 -13.01 -8.25 14.35
CA ALA A 97 -12.96 -9.60 13.79
C ALA A 97 -14.25 -9.93 13.00
N GLU A 98 -15.37 -9.35 13.39
CA GLU A 98 -16.64 -9.42 12.66
C GLU A 98 -16.56 -8.79 11.27
N GLN A 99 -15.90 -7.65 11.12
CA GLN A 99 -15.70 -7.02 9.80
C GLN A 99 -14.63 -7.75 8.96
N VAL A 100 -13.69 -8.46 9.60
CA VAL A 100 -12.64 -9.23 8.92
C VAL A 100 -13.13 -10.62 8.49
N ASN A 101 -14.00 -11.26 9.28
CA ASN A 101 -14.54 -12.60 9.02
C ASN A 101 -15.67 -12.63 7.98
N GLU A 102 -15.97 -11.49 7.36
CA GLU A 102 -16.91 -11.37 6.24
C GLU A 102 -16.14 -11.36 4.91
N LEU A 103 -15.26 -12.34 4.68
CA LEU A 103 -14.44 -12.40 3.46
C LEU A 103 -15.31 -12.44 2.19
N ASP A 104 -16.36 -13.26 2.15
CA ASP A 104 -17.31 -13.31 1.03
C ASP A 104 -17.99 -11.95 0.77
N ARG A 105 -18.17 -11.15 1.82
CA ARG A 105 -18.72 -9.79 1.73
C ARG A 105 -17.73 -8.88 1.02
N TRP A 106 -16.45 -8.95 1.40
CA TRP A 106 -15.39 -8.17 0.78
C TRP A 106 -15.13 -8.59 -0.66
N ASP A 107 -15.09 -9.89 -0.96
CA ASP A 107 -14.92 -10.40 -2.32
C ASP A 107 -15.98 -9.83 -3.26
N LYS A 108 -17.25 -9.85 -2.82
CA LYS A 108 -18.35 -9.26 -3.59
C LYS A 108 -18.25 -7.73 -3.70
N ALA A 109 -17.76 -7.03 -2.67
CA ALA A 109 -17.49 -5.60 -2.76
C ALA A 109 -16.40 -5.29 -3.80
N PHE A 110 -15.33 -6.08 -3.85
CA PHE A 110 -14.28 -5.93 -4.84
C PHE A 110 -14.73 -6.33 -6.25
N GLU A 111 -15.55 -7.36 -6.40
CA GLU A 111 -16.15 -7.74 -7.69
C GLU A 111 -16.99 -6.60 -8.28
N LEU A 112 -17.84 -5.97 -7.46
CA LEU A 112 -18.75 -4.91 -7.90
C LEU A 112 -18.07 -3.54 -8.04
N CYS A 113 -17.16 -3.21 -7.11
CA CYS A 113 -16.66 -1.85 -6.93
C CYS A 113 -15.15 -1.72 -7.14
N GLY A 114 -14.40 -2.81 -7.29
CA GLY A 114 -12.93 -2.84 -7.25
C GLY A 114 -12.24 -1.95 -8.29
N LYS A 115 -12.85 -1.81 -9.47
CA LYS A 115 -12.35 -0.91 -10.54
C LYS A 115 -12.22 0.55 -10.10
N LEU A 116 -12.99 0.98 -9.10
CA LEU A 116 -12.91 2.35 -8.57
C LEU A 116 -11.64 2.60 -7.75
N ALA A 117 -11.02 1.53 -7.25
CA ALA A 117 -9.80 1.58 -6.44
C ALA A 117 -8.51 1.26 -7.24
N GLU A 118 -8.62 0.88 -8.53
CA GLU A 118 -7.45 0.62 -9.38
C GLU A 118 -6.61 1.89 -9.63
N PRO A 119 -5.27 1.80 -9.69
CA PRO A 119 -4.42 0.60 -9.57
C PRO A 119 -4.02 0.28 -8.11
N TYR A 120 -4.59 0.99 -7.13
CA TYR A 120 -4.12 0.99 -5.74
C TYR A 120 -4.83 -0.01 -4.83
N SER A 121 -5.88 -0.66 -5.31
CA SER A 121 -6.35 -1.91 -4.70
C SER A 121 -5.16 -2.87 -4.73
N PRO A 122 -4.72 -3.44 -3.58
CA PRO A 122 -3.82 -4.59 -3.65
C PRO A 122 -4.56 -5.57 -4.52
N GLY A 123 -4.01 -5.84 -5.71
CA GLY A 123 -4.68 -6.72 -6.63
C GLY A 123 -5.04 -7.99 -5.87
N TYR A 124 -6.33 -8.22 -5.66
CA TYR A 124 -6.85 -9.54 -5.99
C TYR A 124 -6.62 -9.62 -7.50
N THR A 125 -5.36 -9.82 -7.91
CA THR A 125 -5.11 -10.38 -9.22
C THR A 125 -6.00 -11.60 -9.20
N THR A 126 -6.98 -11.62 -10.09
CA THR A 126 -7.69 -12.82 -10.48
C THR A 126 -6.63 -13.83 -10.93
N GLN A 127 -5.98 -14.47 -9.96
CA GLN A 127 -5.46 -15.82 -10.09
C GLN A 127 -6.67 -16.76 -9.96
N LEU A 128 -7.69 -16.49 -10.76
CA LEU A 128 -8.84 -17.34 -11.03
C LEU A 128 -9.12 -17.38 -12.54
N ASP A 129 -8.14 -16.99 -13.37
CA ASP A 129 -8.11 -17.32 -14.80
C ASP A 129 -6.90 -18.22 -15.10
N GLY A 130 -7.06 -19.51 -14.79
CA GLY A 130 -6.53 -20.65 -15.54
C GLY A 130 -5.02 -20.92 -15.59
N GLN A 131 -4.51 -21.75 -14.66
CA GLN A 131 -3.85 -23.03 -14.94
C GLN A 131 -3.62 -23.85 -13.67
#